data_AF-A0A4U8USD9-F1
#
_entry.id   AF-A0A4U8USD9-F1
#
_cell.length_a   1.000
_cell.length_b   1.000
_cell.length_c   1.000
_cell.angle_alpha   90.00
_cell.angle_beta   90.00
_cell.angle_gamma   90.00
#
_symmetry.space_group_name_H-M   'P 1'
#
loop_
_entity.id
_entity.type
_entity.pdbx_description
1 polymer ?
#
loop_
_entity_poly.entity_id
_entity_poly.type
_entity_poly.pdbx_seq_one_letter_code
_entity_poly.pdbx_strand_id
1 'polypeptide(L)'
;MTYNWNWMKALPVRGLDATVDDVIRYFDDNNCLYLPWGAAIRDALIGVEPVNIEGEISCSLDRLFDLCEKKFSSRECFQSSLSESAQLTIGSSLDSDNTNHKVAETMEFSAWFSSNSKQWEFTANNLALYDDQAGNVYIVDVSGRGRQDACRRKLFFTSDRNATDEWWEDDFEKIMQAYKMRLDGFSCGNSYVCDFIRMHVRRLTSHQNLEEFYCADILDGTGIRSESGDYSCYLRKTQNRTALRRHKFDEICRKDFGEEYWRETLGKVEEKTRIFDFYQIPSRIVEKTENPASSENASKAKSQTVNLENAAFTANFYFVTVCVEIVLITFY
;
A
#
# COMPACT_ATOMS: atom_id res chain seq x y z
N MET A 1 4.55 25.81 0.01
CA MET A 1 4.65 24.65 -0.89
C MET A 1 3.63 23.65 -0.42
N THR A 2 2.72 23.31 -1.32
CA THR A 2 1.39 22.80 -1.00
C THR A 2 1.47 21.30 -0.80
N TYR A 3 0.84 20.78 0.26
CA TYR A 3 0.38 19.40 0.25
C TYR A 3 -0.33 19.14 -1.09
N ASN A 4 0.21 18.25 -1.92
CA ASN A 4 -0.23 18.14 -3.30
C ASN A 4 -1.25 17.03 -3.47
N TRP A 5 -2.36 17.16 -2.72
CA TRP A 5 -3.57 16.36 -2.91
C TRP A 5 -3.96 16.29 -4.39
N ASN A 6 -3.91 17.44 -5.06
CA ASN A 6 -4.26 17.57 -6.48
C ASN A 6 -3.38 16.69 -7.37
N TRP A 7 -2.08 16.54 -7.06
CA TRP A 7 -1.22 15.62 -7.78
C TRP A 7 -1.61 14.17 -7.53
N MET A 8 -1.90 13.78 -6.29
CA MET A 8 -2.34 12.42 -5.97
C MET A 8 -3.68 12.09 -6.66
N LYS A 9 -4.62 13.03 -6.65
CA LYS A 9 -5.90 12.97 -7.37
C LYS A 9 -5.73 12.82 -8.89
N ALA A 10 -4.69 13.44 -9.45
CA ALA A 10 -4.38 13.36 -10.87
C ALA A 10 -3.67 12.05 -11.28
N LEU A 11 -3.38 11.14 -10.34
CA LEU A 11 -2.79 9.86 -10.69
C LEU A 11 -3.83 8.99 -11.43
N PRO A 12 -3.53 8.47 -12.63
CA PRO A 12 -4.31 7.39 -13.22
C PRO A 12 -4.32 6.17 -12.29
N VAL A 13 -5.45 5.46 -12.22
CA VAL A 13 -5.58 4.19 -11.50
C VAL A 13 -5.28 3.03 -12.44
N ARG A 14 -4.43 2.09 -12.05
CA ARG A 14 -4.00 0.99 -12.91
C ARG A 14 -5.20 0.12 -13.30
N GLY A 15 -5.26 -0.23 -14.59
CA GLY A 15 -6.35 -1.03 -15.13
C GLY A 15 -7.66 -0.27 -15.30
N LEU A 16 -7.69 1.04 -15.01
CA LEU A 16 -8.84 1.89 -15.29
C LEU A 16 -8.46 2.97 -16.30
N ASP A 17 -9.43 3.39 -17.11
CA ASP A 17 -9.38 4.66 -17.86
C ASP A 17 -9.94 5.80 -17.00
N ALA A 18 -9.36 5.98 -15.81
CA ALA A 18 -9.80 6.93 -14.79
C ALA A 18 -8.66 7.37 -13.87
N THR A 19 -8.77 8.57 -13.31
CA THR A 19 -7.89 9.05 -12.23
C THR A 19 -8.46 8.76 -10.84
N VAL A 20 -7.63 8.92 -9.81
CA VAL A 20 -8.07 8.85 -8.40
C VAL A 20 -9.21 9.83 -8.15
N ASP A 21 -9.15 11.05 -8.70
CA ASP A 21 -10.25 12.03 -8.57
C ASP A 21 -11.54 11.54 -9.22
N ASP A 22 -11.45 10.94 -10.42
CA ASP A 22 -12.63 10.43 -11.13
C ASP A 22 -13.34 9.32 -10.33
N VAL A 23 -12.56 8.44 -9.68
CA VAL A 23 -13.10 7.36 -8.84
C VAL A 23 -13.76 7.94 -7.58
N ILE A 24 -13.07 8.81 -6.85
CA ILE A 24 -13.59 9.42 -5.60
C ILE A 24 -14.85 10.22 -5.90
N ARG A 25 -14.79 11.10 -6.91
CA ARG A 25 -15.91 11.96 -7.29
C ARG A 25 -17.12 11.16 -7.73
N TYR A 26 -16.94 10.06 -8.46
CA TYR A 26 -18.05 9.19 -8.86
C TYR A 26 -18.77 8.61 -7.64
N PHE A 27 -18.06 8.18 -6.61
CA PHE A 27 -18.69 7.66 -5.39
C PHE A 27 -19.36 8.77 -4.57
N ASP A 28 -18.71 9.92 -4.43
CA ASP A 28 -19.27 11.10 -3.76
C ASP A 28 -20.58 11.56 -4.43
N ASP A 29 -20.61 11.68 -5.77
CA ASP A 29 -21.79 12.03 -6.57
C ASP A 29 -22.94 11.02 -6.40
N ASN A 30 -22.62 9.79 -5.98
CA ASN A 30 -23.58 8.73 -5.69
C ASN A 30 -23.85 8.57 -4.18
N ASN A 31 -23.58 9.60 -3.37
CA ASN A 31 -23.78 9.62 -1.91
C ASN A 31 -23.05 8.47 -1.18
N CYS A 32 -21.81 8.21 -1.57
CA CYS A 32 -20.89 7.33 -0.87
C CYS A 32 -19.55 8.06 -0.71
N LEU A 33 -19.40 8.74 0.42
CA LEU A 33 -18.19 9.52 0.72
C LEU A 33 -17.01 8.58 0.89
N TYR A 34 -15.87 8.94 0.30
CA TYR A 34 -14.60 8.27 0.52
C TYR A 34 -13.63 9.13 1.34
N LEU A 35 -13.10 8.56 2.41
CA LEU A 35 -12.11 9.19 3.27
C LEU A 35 -10.78 8.42 3.18
N PRO A 36 -9.84 8.85 2.31
CA PRO A 36 -8.53 8.23 2.23
C PRO A 36 -7.77 8.37 3.55
N TRP A 37 -7.00 7.34 3.91
CA TRP A 37 -6.28 7.27 5.18
C TRP A 37 -4.96 6.50 5.05
N GLY A 38 -4.24 6.35 6.17
CA GLY A 38 -3.13 5.42 6.24
C GLY A 38 -1.83 5.93 5.59
N ALA A 39 -1.11 4.98 5.01
CA ALA A 39 0.18 5.19 4.38
C ALA A 39 0.09 6.17 3.19
N ALA A 40 -1.01 6.18 2.44
CA ALA A 40 -1.17 7.05 1.28
C ALA A 40 -1.09 8.54 1.65
N ILE A 41 -1.76 8.93 2.75
CA ILE A 41 -1.75 10.30 3.25
C ILE A 41 -0.38 10.69 3.79
N ARG A 42 0.26 9.77 4.54
CA ARG A 42 1.63 9.94 5.01
C ARG A 42 2.60 10.18 3.86
N ASP A 43 2.55 9.35 2.82
CA ASP A 43 3.47 9.39 1.70
C ASP A 43 3.29 10.69 0.91
N ALA A 44 2.05 11.08 0.65
CA ALA A 44 1.73 12.38 0.04
C ALA A 44 2.29 13.56 0.88
N LEU A 45 2.25 13.49 2.21
CA LEU A 45 2.80 14.54 3.09
C LEU A 45 4.33 14.66 3.02
N ILE A 46 5.04 13.54 2.84
CA ILE A 46 6.50 13.52 2.79
C ILE A 46 7.06 13.56 1.36
N GLY A 47 6.19 13.80 0.37
CA GLY A 47 6.55 13.89 -1.05
C GLY A 47 6.94 12.55 -1.67
N VAL A 48 6.45 11.44 -1.11
CA VAL A 48 6.57 10.10 -1.67
C VAL A 48 5.29 9.78 -2.44
N GLU A 49 5.44 9.13 -3.58
CA GLU A 49 4.30 8.70 -4.39
C GLU A 49 3.64 7.48 -3.73
N PRO A 50 2.35 7.59 -3.34
CA PRO A 50 1.65 6.46 -2.77
C PRO A 50 1.43 5.40 -3.86
N VAL A 51 1.73 4.15 -3.52
CA VAL A 51 1.58 3.01 -4.43
C VAL A 51 0.12 2.52 -4.41
N ASN A 52 -0.45 2.41 -3.21
CA ASN A 52 -1.84 2.04 -2.95
C ASN A 52 -2.53 3.17 -2.19
N ILE A 53 -3.83 3.35 -2.44
CA ILE A 53 -4.64 4.34 -1.73
C ILE A 53 -5.75 3.60 -1.01
N GLU A 54 -5.66 3.59 0.31
CA GLU A 54 -6.67 3.00 1.19
C GLU A 54 -7.60 4.10 1.71
N GLY A 55 -8.86 3.76 1.97
CA GLY A 55 -9.84 4.69 2.53
C GLY A 55 -11.08 4.03 3.09
N GLU A 56 -11.76 4.79 3.92
CA GLU A 56 -13.03 4.43 4.55
C GLU A 56 -14.20 4.96 3.72
N ILE A 57 -15.32 4.24 3.69
CA ILE A 57 -16.54 4.68 2.99
C ILE A 57 -17.71 4.97 3.94
N SER A 58 -18.59 5.89 3.53
CA SER A 58 -19.83 6.17 4.27
C SER A 58 -21.02 5.29 3.89
N CYS A 59 -20.95 4.55 2.78
CA CYS A 59 -22.00 3.63 2.34
C CYS A 59 -21.67 2.16 2.65
N SER A 60 -22.60 1.23 2.42
CA SER A 60 -22.31 -0.20 2.56
C SER A 60 -21.40 -0.71 1.45
N LEU A 61 -20.59 -1.72 1.74
CA LEU A 61 -19.70 -2.34 0.74
C LEU A 61 -20.46 -2.95 -0.43
N ASP A 62 -21.60 -3.59 -0.19
CA ASP A 62 -22.45 -4.12 -1.28
C ASP A 62 -22.88 -3.00 -2.24
N ARG A 63 -23.27 -1.84 -1.70
CA ARG A 63 -23.64 -0.68 -2.51
C ARG A 63 -22.43 -0.12 -3.24
N LEU A 64 -21.26 -0.05 -2.60
CA LEU A 64 -20.03 0.39 -3.26
C LEU A 64 -19.66 -0.55 -4.42
N PHE A 65 -19.78 -1.85 -4.20
CA PHE A 65 -19.53 -2.88 -5.22
C PHE A 65 -20.49 -2.71 -6.41
N ASP A 66 -21.79 -2.57 -6.18
CA ASP A 66 -22.78 -2.29 -7.22
C ASP A 66 -22.44 -1.02 -8.02
N LEU A 67 -22.02 0.04 -7.32
CA LEU A 67 -21.61 1.29 -7.96
C LEU A 67 -20.34 1.11 -8.79
N CYS A 68 -19.37 0.34 -8.30
CA CYS A 68 -18.12 0.02 -8.97
C CYS A 68 -18.40 -0.76 -10.25
N GLU A 69 -19.11 -1.88 -10.18
CA GLU A 69 -19.43 -2.71 -11.35
C GLU A 69 -20.18 -1.92 -12.41
N LYS A 70 -21.13 -1.07 -11.98
CA LYS A 70 -21.90 -0.21 -12.88
C LYS A 70 -21.02 0.78 -13.67
N LYS A 71 -19.90 1.24 -13.10
CA LYS A 71 -19.03 2.27 -13.69
C LYS A 71 -17.82 1.70 -14.40
N PHE A 72 -17.17 0.71 -13.79
CA PHE A 72 -15.86 0.21 -14.19
C PHE A 72 -15.86 -1.24 -14.67
N SER A 73 -16.98 -1.97 -14.54
CA SER A 73 -17.12 -3.40 -14.81
C SER A 73 -16.60 -4.32 -13.68
N SER A 74 -17.04 -5.57 -13.69
CA SER A 74 -16.74 -6.55 -12.63
C SER A 74 -15.31 -7.08 -12.64
N ARG A 75 -14.55 -6.88 -13.73
CA ARG A 75 -13.14 -7.33 -13.83
C ARG A 75 -12.18 -6.41 -13.08
N GLU A 76 -12.63 -5.22 -12.74
CA GLU A 76 -11.86 -4.14 -12.14
C GLU A 76 -12.25 -3.92 -10.67
N CYS A 77 -13.30 -4.62 -10.19
CA CYS A 77 -13.86 -4.52 -8.85
C CYS A 77 -13.67 -5.86 -8.12
N PHE A 78 -12.78 -5.90 -7.14
CA PHE A 78 -12.43 -7.12 -6.40
C PHE A 78 -12.86 -7.01 -4.94
N GLN A 79 -13.90 -7.74 -4.55
CA GLN A 79 -14.35 -7.79 -3.17
C GLN A 79 -13.68 -8.94 -2.42
N SER A 80 -13.09 -8.65 -1.27
CA SER A 80 -12.52 -9.66 -0.37
C SER A 80 -13.12 -9.52 1.04
N SER A 81 -13.45 -10.66 1.63
CA SER A 81 -13.83 -10.77 3.04
C SER A 81 -12.72 -11.49 3.77
N LEU A 82 -11.65 -10.77 4.09
CA LEU A 82 -10.61 -11.28 4.99
C LEU A 82 -11.03 -10.97 6.43
N SER A 83 -10.62 -11.85 7.34
CA SER A 83 -11.07 -11.95 8.73
C SER A 83 -11.41 -10.60 9.39
N GLU A 84 -12.71 -10.43 9.67
CA GLU A 84 -13.36 -9.33 10.39
C GLU A 84 -13.53 -7.98 9.67
N SER A 85 -12.89 -7.74 8.51
CA SER A 85 -13.12 -6.53 7.72
C SER A 85 -13.34 -6.84 6.24
N ALA A 86 -14.53 -6.50 5.75
CA ALA A 86 -14.81 -6.57 4.33
C ALA A 86 -14.15 -5.38 3.60
N GLN A 87 -13.62 -5.63 2.41
CA GLN A 87 -12.85 -4.69 1.62
C GLN A 87 -13.23 -4.80 0.14
N LEU A 88 -13.21 -3.68 -0.56
CA LEU A 88 -13.26 -3.61 -2.02
C LEU A 88 -11.95 -3.02 -2.55
N THR A 89 -11.32 -3.70 -3.50
CA THR A 89 -10.18 -3.19 -4.26
C THR A 89 -10.64 -2.83 -5.67
N ILE A 90 -10.24 -1.66 -6.17
CA ILE A 90 -10.55 -1.18 -7.52
C ILE A 90 -9.26 -0.97 -8.31
N GLY A 91 -9.20 -1.54 -9.51
CA GLY A 91 -8.05 -1.50 -10.43
C GLY A 91 -7.53 -2.89 -10.78
N SER A 92 -6.76 -2.99 -11.88
CA SER A 92 -6.20 -4.27 -12.33
C SER A 92 -4.77 -4.48 -11.80
N SER A 93 -4.54 -5.61 -11.14
CA SER A 93 -3.19 -6.08 -10.80
C SER A 93 -2.45 -6.73 -11.98
N LEU A 94 -3.15 -6.96 -13.10
CA LEU A 94 -2.68 -7.77 -14.23
C LEU A 94 -2.19 -6.96 -15.43
N ASP A 95 -2.44 -5.64 -15.47
CA ASP A 95 -1.97 -4.81 -16.58
C ASP A 95 -0.50 -4.44 -16.42
N SER A 96 0.34 -5.16 -17.18
CA SER A 96 1.80 -5.00 -17.19
C SER A 96 2.31 -3.89 -18.12
N ASP A 97 1.42 -3.10 -18.72
CA ASP A 97 1.81 -2.23 -19.84
C ASP A 97 2.12 -0.77 -19.46
N ASN A 98 3.37 -0.43 -19.80
CA ASN A 98 3.99 0.88 -19.98
C ASN A 98 4.57 1.64 -18.76
N THR A 99 5.91 1.72 -18.75
CA THR A 99 6.80 2.10 -17.63
C THR A 99 7.00 3.60 -17.40
N ASN A 100 6.14 4.47 -17.94
CA ASN A 100 6.42 5.92 -17.95
C ASN A 100 5.33 6.80 -17.35
N HIS A 101 4.28 6.23 -16.78
CA HIS A 101 3.22 7.00 -16.14
C HIS A 101 3.22 6.76 -14.62
N LYS A 102 3.18 7.87 -13.88
CA LYS A 102 2.86 7.91 -12.46
C LYS A 102 1.44 7.39 -12.30
N VAL A 103 1.25 6.23 -11.67
CA VAL A 103 -0.02 5.48 -11.64
C VAL A 103 -0.24 4.98 -10.22
N ALA A 104 -1.45 5.12 -9.69
CA ALA A 104 -1.88 4.43 -8.48
C ALA A 104 -2.20 2.97 -8.82
N GLU A 105 -1.61 1.99 -8.11
CA GLU A 105 -1.76 0.58 -8.48
C GLU A 105 -3.17 0.06 -8.24
N THR A 106 -3.70 0.26 -7.03
CA THR A 106 -5.07 -0.07 -6.68
C THR A 106 -5.60 0.90 -5.62
N MET A 107 -6.93 1.06 -5.60
CA MET A 107 -7.63 1.77 -4.53
C MET A 107 -8.39 0.78 -3.66
N GLU A 108 -8.18 0.84 -2.35
CA GLU A 108 -8.75 -0.04 -1.35
C GLU A 108 -9.79 0.74 -0.52
N PHE A 109 -10.98 0.14 -0.37
CA PHE A 109 -12.14 0.73 0.28
C PHE A 109 -12.64 -0.20 1.39
N SER A 110 -12.66 0.29 2.62
CA SER A 110 -13.09 -0.43 3.81
C SER A 110 -14.33 0.22 4.41
N ALA A 111 -15.19 -0.57 5.05
CA ALA A 111 -16.34 -0.03 5.78
C ALA A 111 -15.89 0.51 7.15
N TRP A 112 -16.45 1.66 7.56
CA TRP A 112 -16.16 2.32 8.83
C TRP A 112 -16.55 1.40 10.01
N PHE A 113 -15.61 0.59 10.46
CA PHE A 113 -15.75 -0.17 11.69
C PHE A 113 -15.17 0.65 12.83
N SER A 114 -16.02 0.97 13.80
CA SER A 114 -15.74 1.76 14.99
C SER A 114 -14.32 1.54 15.54
N SER A 115 -13.44 2.52 15.35
CA SER A 115 -12.41 2.94 16.31
C SER A 115 -11.69 1.80 17.05
N ASN A 116 -11.31 0.72 16.36
CA ASN A 116 -10.47 -0.28 17.01
C ASN A 116 -9.04 0.23 16.90
N SER A 117 -8.58 0.92 17.95
CA SER A 117 -7.21 1.46 18.05
C SER A 117 -6.13 0.39 17.81
N LYS A 118 -6.47 -0.89 17.91
CA LYS A 118 -5.61 -2.03 17.58
C LYS A 118 -5.28 -2.16 16.10
N GLN A 119 -6.08 -1.59 15.19
CA GLN A 119 -5.80 -1.65 13.75
C GLN A 119 -4.72 -0.64 13.34
N TRP A 120 -4.52 0.43 14.11
CA TRP A 120 -3.63 1.52 13.72
C TRP A 120 -2.23 1.26 14.23
N GLU A 121 -1.23 1.35 13.35
CA GLU A 121 0.10 0.85 13.71
C GLU A 121 0.99 1.95 14.29
N PHE A 122 1.27 2.96 13.47
CA PHE A 122 2.13 4.09 13.79
C PHE A 122 1.35 5.39 13.67
N THR A 123 1.66 6.37 14.52
CA THR A 123 1.02 7.71 14.49
C THR A 123 1.08 8.34 13.10
N ALA A 124 2.20 8.17 12.40
CA ALA A 124 2.38 8.66 11.03
C ALA A 124 1.43 8.03 10.00
N ASN A 125 0.84 6.85 10.28
CA ASN A 125 -0.18 6.21 9.45
C ASN A 125 -1.60 6.53 9.95
N ASN A 126 -1.76 7.16 11.11
CA ASN A 126 -3.06 7.53 11.67
C ASN A 126 -3.51 8.91 11.16
N LEU A 127 -3.47 9.06 9.85
CA LEU A 127 -3.82 10.27 9.13
C LEU A 127 -4.89 9.94 8.11
N ALA A 128 -5.95 10.74 8.10
CA ALA A 128 -6.94 10.72 7.06
C ALA A 128 -7.02 12.09 6.40
N LEU A 129 -7.63 12.13 5.23
CA LEU A 129 -7.86 13.36 4.52
C LEU A 129 -9.31 13.48 4.11
N TYR A 130 -9.85 14.67 4.31
CA TYR A 130 -11.18 15.06 3.87
C TYR A 130 -11.08 16.18 2.83
N ASP A 131 -11.64 15.94 1.64
CA ASP A 131 -11.82 16.94 0.57
C ASP A 131 -13.29 17.38 0.59
N ASP A 132 -13.55 18.66 0.79
CA ASP A 132 -14.94 19.16 0.83
C ASP A 132 -15.56 19.41 -0.55
N GLN A 133 -14.82 19.10 -1.62
CA GLN A 133 -15.19 19.31 -3.02
C GLN A 133 -15.44 20.79 -3.39
N ALA A 134 -15.32 21.72 -2.45
CA ALA A 134 -15.35 23.17 -2.65
C ALA A 134 -13.95 23.77 -2.80
N GLY A 135 -12.92 22.92 -2.86
CA GLY A 135 -11.52 23.29 -3.00
C GLY A 135 -10.76 23.38 -1.68
N ASN A 136 -11.38 23.03 -0.54
CA ASN A 136 -10.67 22.92 0.73
C ASN A 136 -10.36 21.46 1.05
N VAL A 137 -9.17 21.25 1.57
CA VAL A 137 -8.65 19.92 1.94
C VAL A 137 -8.17 19.98 3.37
N TYR A 138 -8.61 19.02 4.17
CA TYR A 138 -8.37 18.94 5.60
C TYR A 138 -7.66 17.63 5.93
N ILE A 139 -6.66 17.71 6.79
CA ILE A 139 -6.01 16.53 7.35
C ILE A 139 -6.64 16.25 8.71
N VAL A 140 -7.12 15.03 8.88
CA VAL A 140 -7.62 14.51 10.14
C VAL A 140 -6.49 13.71 10.79
N ASP A 141 -5.94 14.23 11.89
CA ASP A 141 -4.87 13.57 12.66
C ASP A 141 -5.42 13.16 14.03
N VAL A 142 -5.95 11.94 14.09
CA VAL A 142 -6.61 11.44 15.31
C VAL A 142 -5.60 11.28 16.46
N SER A 143 -4.32 11.03 16.14
CA SER A 143 -3.26 10.94 17.16
C SER A 143 -2.82 12.31 17.71
N GLY A 144 -3.17 13.41 17.05
CA GLY A 144 -2.71 14.77 17.35
C GLY A 144 -1.23 15.03 17.05
N ARG A 145 -0.50 14.04 16.55
CA ARG A 145 0.94 14.12 16.26
C ARG A 145 1.39 13.40 15.00
N GLY A 146 0.52 12.65 14.35
CA GLY A 146 0.80 11.85 13.17
C GLY A 146 1.39 12.68 12.04
N ARG A 147 0.88 13.90 11.82
CA ARG A 147 1.40 14.82 10.81
C ARG A 147 2.84 15.21 11.12
N GLN A 148 3.11 15.55 12.38
CA GLN A 148 4.45 15.93 12.83
C GLN A 148 5.42 14.75 12.73
N ASP A 149 4.98 13.56 13.12
CA ASP A 149 5.80 12.34 13.09
C ASP A 149 6.08 11.90 11.65
N ALA A 150 5.10 11.98 10.74
CA ALA A 150 5.30 11.76 9.30
C ALA A 150 6.33 12.75 8.73
N CYS A 151 6.12 14.05 8.95
CA CYS A 151 7.04 15.11 8.52
C CYS A 151 8.48 14.92 9.02
N ARG A 152 8.64 14.48 10.27
CA ARG A 152 9.95 14.24 10.89
C ARG A 152 10.51 12.84 10.59
N ARG A 153 9.76 12.02 9.86
CA ARG A 153 10.05 10.62 9.58
C ARG A 153 10.38 9.85 10.87
N LYS A 154 9.48 9.94 11.85
CA LYS A 154 9.59 9.29 13.16
C LYS A 154 8.51 8.25 13.37
N LEU A 155 8.92 7.10 13.89
CA LEU A 155 8.03 6.02 14.30
C LEU A 155 7.64 6.20 15.77
N PHE A 156 6.34 6.30 16.01
CA PHE A 156 5.73 6.19 17.33
C PHE A 156 4.50 5.30 17.20
N PHE A 157 4.26 4.44 18.19
CA PHE A 157 3.04 3.64 18.26
C PHE A 157 1.83 4.54 18.49
N THR A 158 0.68 4.13 17.98
CA THR A 158 -0.62 4.77 18.28
C THR A 158 -1.10 4.45 19.69
N SER A 159 -0.72 3.27 20.21
CA SER A 159 -1.02 2.83 21.56
C SER A 159 -0.11 3.50 22.60
N ASP A 160 -0.65 3.71 23.80
CA ASP A 160 0.18 4.02 24.97
C ASP A 160 1.17 2.89 25.27
N ARG A 161 2.31 3.24 25.86
CA ARG A 161 3.39 2.31 26.22
C ARG A 161 2.91 1.09 27.03
N ASN A 162 1.92 1.28 27.89
CA ASN A 162 1.39 0.23 28.77
C ASN A 162 0.43 -0.72 28.04
N ALA A 163 -0.07 -0.32 26.87
CA ALA A 163 -0.96 -1.11 26.02
C ALA A 163 -0.26 -1.64 24.77
N THR A 164 1.04 -1.36 24.59
CA THR A 164 1.77 -1.76 23.38
C THR A 164 1.83 -3.27 23.23
N ASP A 165 1.92 -4.03 24.34
CA ASP A 165 1.90 -5.50 24.32
C ASP A 165 0.53 -6.08 23.90
N GLU A 166 -0.57 -5.37 24.17
CA GLU A 166 -1.92 -5.74 23.73
C GLU A 166 -2.24 -5.19 22.34
N TRP A 167 -1.50 -4.19 21.86
CA TRP A 167 -1.69 -3.59 20.54
C TRP A 167 -1.05 -4.45 19.44
N TRP A 168 0.12 -5.01 19.71
CA TRP A 168 0.84 -5.78 18.70
C TRP A 168 0.34 -7.23 18.57
N GLU A 169 -0.22 -7.87 19.60
CA GLU A 169 -0.87 -9.21 19.55
C GLU A 169 -0.18 -10.28 18.68
N ASP A 170 1.15 -10.37 18.69
CA ASP A 170 1.89 -11.30 17.81
C ASP A 170 1.71 -11.06 16.29
N ASP A 171 1.25 -9.88 15.91
CA ASP A 171 1.04 -9.42 14.54
C ASP A 171 2.38 -9.04 13.88
N PHE A 172 2.86 -9.96 13.05
CA PHE A 172 4.09 -9.80 12.29
C PHE A 172 4.04 -8.62 11.32
N GLU A 173 2.89 -8.37 10.69
CA GLU A 173 2.76 -7.33 9.66
C GLU A 173 2.93 -5.94 10.28
N LYS A 174 2.33 -5.68 11.45
CA LYS A 174 2.52 -4.43 12.20
C LYS A 174 3.98 -4.14 12.53
N ILE A 175 4.72 -5.17 12.94
CA ILE A 175 6.14 -5.02 13.28
C ILE A 175 6.97 -4.80 12.01
N MET A 176 6.70 -5.53 10.94
CA MET A 176 7.44 -5.41 9.68
C MET A 176 7.12 -4.14 8.92
N GLN A 177 5.95 -3.54 9.14
CA GLN A 177 5.62 -2.22 8.63
C GLN A 177 6.63 -1.16 9.08
N ALA A 178 7.18 -1.27 10.30
CA ALA A 178 8.26 -0.39 10.75
C ALA A 178 9.44 -0.41 9.78
N TYR A 179 9.81 -1.59 9.26
CA TYR A 179 10.90 -1.72 8.30
C TYR A 179 10.54 -1.17 6.94
N LYS A 180 9.30 -1.35 6.47
CA LYS A 180 8.82 -0.68 5.24
C LYS A 180 9.00 0.84 5.36
N MET A 181 8.52 1.42 6.45
CA MET A 181 8.67 2.86 6.70
C MET A 181 10.14 3.29 6.82
N ARG A 182 11.03 2.46 7.38
CA ARG A 182 12.47 2.78 7.44
C ARG A 182 13.14 2.75 6.07
N LEU A 183 12.65 1.95 5.12
CA LEU A 183 13.07 2.05 3.72
C LEU A 183 12.68 3.39 3.11
N ASP A 184 11.67 4.05 3.65
CA ASP A 184 11.30 5.41 3.31
C ASP A 184 11.95 6.45 4.25
N GLY A 185 13.02 6.07 4.94
CA GLY A 185 13.84 6.98 5.73
C GLY A 185 13.28 7.32 7.11
N PHE A 186 12.25 6.61 7.58
CA PHE A 186 11.83 6.72 8.96
C PHE A 186 12.89 6.20 9.93
N SER A 187 12.87 6.73 11.14
CA SER A 187 13.68 6.27 12.26
C SER A 187 12.81 6.17 13.51
N CYS A 188 13.24 5.40 14.50
CA CYS A 188 12.51 5.34 15.76
C CYS A 188 12.38 6.73 16.39
N GLY A 189 11.21 6.99 16.96
CA GLY A 189 10.93 8.21 17.72
C GLY A 189 11.73 8.29 19.02
N ASN A 190 11.98 7.15 19.66
CA ASN A 190 12.78 7.01 20.87
C ASN A 190 13.41 5.60 20.96
N SER A 191 14.22 5.35 22.00
CA SER A 191 14.87 4.05 22.22
C SER A 191 13.86 2.94 22.48
N TYR A 192 12.79 3.20 23.25
CA TYR A 192 11.76 2.21 23.55
C TYR A 192 11.11 1.63 22.28
N VAL A 193 10.70 2.48 21.33
CA VAL A 193 10.14 2.03 20.04
C VAL A 193 11.14 1.15 19.29
N CYS A 194 12.41 1.55 19.26
CA CYS A 194 13.48 0.79 18.62
C CYS A 194 13.74 -0.56 19.29
N ASP A 195 13.76 -0.59 20.62
CA ASP A 195 13.99 -1.80 21.40
C ASP A 195 12.83 -2.78 21.22
N PHE A 196 11.59 -2.26 21.26
CA PHE A 196 10.37 -3.02 21.05
C PHE A 196 10.37 -3.69 19.66
N ILE A 197 10.49 -2.91 18.59
CA ILE A 197 10.48 -3.44 17.22
C ILE A 197 11.57 -4.51 17.03
N ARG A 198 12.80 -4.24 17.49
CA ARG A 198 13.91 -5.19 17.35
C ARG A 198 13.67 -6.49 18.13
N MET A 199 13.16 -6.37 19.35
CA MET A 199 12.84 -7.54 20.18
C MET A 199 11.77 -8.42 19.50
N HIS A 200 10.71 -7.82 18.97
CA HIS A 200 9.61 -8.57 18.35
C HIS A 200 9.98 -9.17 16.99
N VAL A 201 10.77 -8.49 16.16
CA VAL A 201 11.33 -9.11 14.94
C VAL A 201 12.09 -10.38 15.30
N ARG A 202 13.00 -10.32 16.29
CA ARG A 202 13.78 -11.50 16.71
C ARG A 202 12.91 -12.66 17.19
N ARG A 203 11.77 -12.37 17.82
CA ARG A 203 10.84 -13.37 18.36
C ARG A 203 9.97 -14.01 17.28
N LEU A 204 9.51 -13.22 16.30
CA LEU A 204 8.46 -13.61 15.38
C LEU A 204 8.93 -14.10 14.01
N THR A 205 10.17 -13.80 13.60
CA THR A 205 10.63 -14.23 12.27
C THR A 205 10.82 -15.74 12.23
N SER A 206 9.76 -16.45 11.84
CA SER A 206 9.92 -17.68 11.08
C SER A 206 10.62 -17.31 9.77
N HIS A 207 11.45 -18.21 9.23
CA HIS A 207 12.05 -17.97 7.92
C HIS A 207 10.98 -17.76 6.84
N GLN A 208 9.79 -18.36 6.98
CA GLN A 208 8.71 -18.29 6.00
C GLN A 208 8.10 -16.89 5.92
N ASN A 209 7.74 -16.28 7.05
CA ASN A 209 7.17 -14.92 7.07
C ASN A 209 8.20 -13.91 6.55
N LEU A 210 9.48 -14.14 6.82
CA LEU A 210 10.56 -13.27 6.35
C LEU A 210 10.81 -13.41 4.85
N GLU A 211 10.69 -14.63 4.29
CA GLU A 211 10.71 -14.86 2.84
C GLU A 211 9.58 -14.08 2.13
N GLU A 212 8.38 -14.13 2.71
CA GLU A 212 7.19 -13.44 2.17
C GLU A 212 7.34 -11.92 2.21
N PHE A 213 7.70 -11.37 3.37
CA PHE A 213 8.01 -9.95 3.51
C PHE A 213 9.14 -9.52 2.56
N TYR A 214 10.22 -10.30 2.49
CA TYR A 214 11.35 -9.95 1.65
C TYR A 214 10.95 -9.91 0.17
N CYS A 215 10.19 -10.89 -0.32
CA CYS A 215 9.73 -10.89 -1.70
C CYS A 215 8.75 -9.73 -1.99
N ALA A 216 7.71 -9.58 -1.18
CA ALA A 216 6.66 -8.61 -1.43
C ALA A 216 7.17 -7.16 -1.27
N ASP A 217 7.84 -6.86 -0.16
CA ASP A 217 8.07 -5.47 0.25
C ASP A 217 9.47 -4.94 -0.06
N ILE A 218 10.46 -5.83 -0.13
CA ILE A 218 11.84 -5.48 -0.45
C ILE A 218 12.08 -5.62 -1.95
N LEU A 219 11.65 -6.75 -2.51
CA LEU A 219 11.91 -7.07 -3.90
C LEU A 219 10.82 -6.58 -4.87
N ASP A 220 9.64 -6.19 -4.38
CA ASP A 220 8.46 -5.85 -5.20
C ASP A 220 8.07 -7.03 -6.11
N GLY A 221 7.97 -8.20 -5.48
CA GLY A 221 7.72 -9.47 -6.13
C GLY A 221 6.47 -10.16 -5.61
N THR A 222 6.13 -11.25 -6.28
CA THR A 222 5.07 -12.17 -5.87
C THR A 222 5.67 -13.50 -5.46
N GLY A 223 5.38 -13.89 -4.23
CA GLY A 223 5.88 -15.10 -3.60
C GLY A 223 5.06 -16.33 -3.93
N ILE A 224 5.73 -17.45 -4.22
CA ILE A 224 5.09 -18.76 -4.36
C ILE A 224 5.89 -19.80 -3.60
N ARG A 225 5.19 -20.51 -2.72
CA ARG A 225 5.73 -21.68 -2.03
C ARG A 225 5.31 -22.96 -2.76
N SER A 226 6.29 -23.78 -3.10
CA SER A 226 6.06 -25.10 -3.68
C SER A 226 5.59 -26.10 -2.62
N GLU A 227 5.03 -27.23 -3.06
CA GLU A 227 4.65 -28.34 -2.17
C GLU A 227 5.85 -28.92 -1.39
N SER A 228 7.08 -28.80 -1.93
CA SER A 228 8.30 -29.21 -1.24
C SER A 228 8.80 -28.17 -0.21
N GLY A 229 8.12 -27.03 -0.09
CA GLY A 229 8.47 -25.94 0.83
C GLY A 229 9.44 -24.90 0.27
N ASP A 230 10.01 -25.12 -0.92
CA ASP A 230 10.87 -24.14 -1.61
C ASP A 230 10.07 -22.87 -1.94
N TYR A 231 10.67 -21.71 -1.68
CA TYR A 231 10.07 -20.40 -1.91
C TYR A 231 10.69 -19.72 -3.14
N SER A 232 9.83 -19.30 -4.06
CA SER A 232 10.22 -18.59 -5.28
C SER A 232 9.59 -17.19 -5.28
N CYS A 233 10.39 -16.19 -5.60
CA CYS A 233 9.94 -14.81 -5.71
C CYS A 233 10.00 -14.36 -7.17
N TYR A 234 8.87 -13.95 -7.72
CA TYR A 234 8.73 -13.48 -9.08
C TYR A 234 8.66 -11.95 -9.08
N LEU A 235 9.70 -11.28 -9.56
CA LEU A 235 9.82 -9.82 -9.51
C LEU A 235 8.91 -9.15 -10.53
N ARG A 236 8.10 -8.15 -10.14
CA ARG A 236 7.14 -7.47 -11.04
C ARG A 236 7.83 -6.63 -12.12
N LYS A 237 8.68 -5.64 -11.78
CA LYS A 237 9.78 -5.09 -12.63
C LYS A 237 10.49 -3.84 -12.04
N THR A 238 11.83 -3.93 -11.98
CA THR A 238 12.92 -2.98 -12.34
C THR A 238 14.12 -3.27 -11.42
N GLN A 239 15.15 -3.95 -11.96
CA GLN A 239 16.30 -4.41 -11.16
C GLN A 239 16.97 -3.29 -10.34
N ASN A 240 16.97 -2.04 -10.84
CA ASN A 240 17.62 -0.92 -10.16
C ASN A 240 16.91 -0.48 -8.87
N ARG A 241 15.56 -0.39 -8.87
CA ARG A 241 14.81 0.01 -7.66
C ARG A 241 14.88 -1.08 -6.60
N THR A 242 14.74 -2.34 -7.03
CA THR A 242 14.89 -3.52 -6.19
C THR A 242 16.29 -3.59 -5.55
N ALA A 243 17.36 -3.36 -6.32
CA ALA A 243 18.73 -3.39 -5.79
C ALA A 243 18.98 -2.31 -4.72
N LEU A 244 18.49 -1.08 -4.95
CA LEU A 244 18.62 0.01 -3.99
C LEU A 244 17.83 -0.26 -2.70
N ARG A 245 16.58 -0.75 -2.82
CA ARG A 245 15.76 -1.11 -1.65
C ARG A 245 16.38 -2.26 -0.87
N ARG A 246 16.87 -3.30 -1.55
CA ARG A 246 17.61 -4.41 -0.94
C ARG A 246 18.82 -3.92 -0.16
N HIS A 247 19.69 -3.12 -0.79
CA HIS A 247 20.86 -2.56 -0.12
C HIS A 247 20.49 -1.77 1.14
N LYS A 248 19.46 -0.92 1.05
CA LYS A 248 19.00 -0.13 2.19
C LYS A 248 18.43 -1.00 3.31
N PHE A 249 17.67 -2.03 2.97
CA PHE A 249 17.14 -2.99 3.93
C PHE A 249 18.26 -3.72 4.66
N ASP A 250 19.27 -4.17 3.91
CA ASP A 250 20.47 -4.81 4.40
C ASP A 250 21.23 -3.95 5.42
N GLU A 251 21.45 -2.67 5.10
CA GLU A 251 22.08 -1.71 6.01
C GLU A 251 21.27 -1.52 7.30
N ILE A 252 19.94 -1.41 7.16
CA ILE A 252 19.02 -1.27 8.29
C ILE A 252 19.11 -2.49 9.21
N CYS A 253 19.05 -3.70 8.66
CA CYS A 253 19.06 -4.94 9.43
C CYS A 253 20.42 -5.20 10.08
N ARG A 254 21.54 -4.99 9.37
CA ARG A 254 22.88 -5.09 9.96
C ARG A 254 23.07 -4.12 11.11
N LYS A 255 22.58 -2.88 10.97
CA LYS A 255 22.65 -1.86 12.02
C LYS A 255 21.84 -2.26 13.25
N ASP A 256 20.68 -2.86 13.07
CA ASP A 256 19.76 -3.17 14.16
C ASP A 256 20.14 -4.43 14.93
N PHE A 257 20.65 -5.43 14.22
CA PHE A 257 20.82 -6.78 14.76
C PHE A 257 22.26 -7.29 14.75
N GLY A 258 23.16 -6.63 14.02
CA GLY A 258 24.54 -7.06 13.79
C GLY A 258 24.68 -8.03 12.61
N GLU A 259 25.93 -8.18 12.14
CA GLU A 259 26.29 -9.04 11.00
C GLU A 259 25.95 -10.51 11.19
N GLU A 260 26.13 -11.02 12.42
CA GLU A 260 25.88 -12.43 12.74
C GLU A 260 24.40 -12.78 12.57
N TYR A 261 23.52 -12.01 13.21
CA TYR A 261 22.08 -12.21 13.08
C TYR A 261 21.61 -12.05 11.63
N TRP A 262 22.10 -11.02 10.92
CA TRP A 262 21.78 -10.83 9.51
C TRP A 262 22.15 -12.08 8.70
N ARG A 263 23.38 -12.60 8.85
CA ARG A 263 23.84 -13.78 8.10
C ARG A 263 23.02 -15.02 8.40
N GLU A 264 22.62 -15.22 9.66
CA GLU A 264 21.89 -16.41 10.08
C GLU A 264 20.40 -16.39 9.73
N THR A 265 19.85 -15.21 9.43
CA THR A 265 18.44 -15.01 9.10
C THR A 265 18.28 -14.52 7.66
N LEU A 266 18.38 -13.21 7.44
CA LEU A 266 18.20 -12.58 6.14
C LEU A 266 19.15 -13.11 5.08
N GLY A 267 20.43 -13.29 5.38
CA GLY A 267 21.39 -13.88 4.45
C GLY A 267 20.93 -15.26 3.95
N LYS A 268 20.31 -16.08 4.81
CA LYS A 268 19.72 -17.36 4.41
C LYS A 268 18.42 -17.19 3.61
N VAL A 269 17.58 -16.20 3.95
CA VAL A 269 16.37 -15.89 3.17
C VAL A 269 16.75 -15.47 1.76
N GLU A 270 17.77 -14.63 1.61
CA GLU A 270 18.29 -14.20 0.31
C GLU A 270 18.87 -15.38 -0.50
N GLU A 271 19.58 -16.31 0.15
CA GLU A 271 20.13 -17.50 -0.51
C GLU A 271 19.03 -18.49 -0.93
N LYS A 272 18.00 -18.66 -0.11
CA LYS A 272 16.91 -19.63 -0.35
C LYS A 272 15.85 -19.13 -1.31
N THR A 273 15.61 -17.82 -1.34
CA THR A 273 14.59 -17.22 -2.21
C THR A 273 15.08 -17.29 -3.65
N ARG A 274 14.49 -18.17 -4.45
CA ARG A 274 14.81 -18.23 -5.89
C ARG A 274 14.13 -17.06 -6.58
N ILE A 275 14.92 -16.15 -7.14
CA ILE A 275 14.44 -14.94 -7.80
C ILE A 275 14.27 -15.20 -9.29
N PHE A 276 13.08 -14.94 -9.81
CA PHE A 276 12.72 -15.05 -11.22
C PHE A 276 12.14 -13.73 -11.74
N ASP A 277 12.32 -13.44 -13.03
CA ASP A 277 11.65 -12.31 -13.67
C ASP A 277 10.17 -12.66 -13.97
N PHE A 278 9.24 -11.71 -13.79
CA PHE A 278 7.77 -11.93 -13.92
C PHE A 278 7.33 -12.65 -15.21
N TYR A 279 8.07 -12.45 -16.31
CA TYR A 279 7.79 -13.08 -17.62
C TYR A 279 7.87 -14.61 -17.60
N GLN A 280 8.31 -15.22 -16.50
CA GLN A 280 8.46 -16.66 -16.35
C GLN A 280 7.37 -17.30 -15.47
N ILE A 281 6.32 -16.56 -15.06
CA ILE A 281 5.23 -17.17 -14.28
C ILE A 281 4.53 -18.25 -15.14
N PRO A 282 4.51 -19.53 -14.71
CA PRO A 282 3.84 -20.59 -15.46
C PRO A 282 2.34 -20.33 -15.58
N SER A 283 1.79 -20.46 -16.78
CA SER A 283 0.37 -20.18 -17.10
C SER A 283 -0.64 -20.96 -16.23
N ARG A 284 -0.24 -22.10 -15.66
CA ARG A 284 -1.07 -22.92 -14.76
C ARG A 284 -1.31 -22.33 -13.37
N ILE A 285 -0.61 -21.26 -13.00
CA ILE A 285 -0.74 -20.63 -11.67
C ILE A 285 -1.87 -19.59 -11.66
N VAL A 286 -2.13 -18.95 -12.81
CA VAL A 286 -3.17 -17.91 -12.94
C VAL A 286 -4.58 -18.47 -12.77
N GLU A 287 -4.83 -19.74 -13.11
CA GLU A 287 -6.14 -20.39 -13.00
C GLU A 287 -6.57 -20.71 -11.56
N LYS A 288 -5.65 -20.76 -10.58
CA LYS A 288 -6.00 -21.17 -9.21
C LYS A 288 -6.65 -20.08 -8.35
N THR A 289 -6.72 -18.84 -8.86
CA THR A 289 -7.36 -17.69 -8.19
C THR A 289 -8.78 -17.44 -8.70
N GLU A 290 -9.24 -18.15 -9.73
CA GLU A 290 -10.63 -18.09 -10.19
C GLU A 290 -11.47 -19.07 -9.36
N ASN A 291 -12.34 -18.55 -8.49
CA ASN A 291 -13.35 -19.38 -7.86
C ASN A 291 -14.31 -19.95 -8.93
N PRO A 292 -14.72 -21.22 -8.80
CA PRO A 292 -15.50 -21.91 -9.82
C PRO A 292 -16.98 -21.55 -9.67
N ALA A 293 -17.47 -20.60 -10.46
CA ALA A 293 -18.90 -20.48 -10.73
C ALA A 293 -19.17 -19.90 -12.13
N SER A 294 -19.72 -20.78 -12.96
CA SER A 294 -20.44 -20.52 -14.20
C SER A 294 -19.63 -20.11 -15.44
N SER A 295 -19.06 -21.13 -16.07
CA SER A 295 -19.15 -21.26 -17.52
C SER A 295 -20.63 -21.28 -17.95
N GLU A 296 -21.04 -20.38 -18.85
CA GLU A 296 -21.87 -20.68 -20.03
C GLU A 296 -22.24 -19.37 -20.76
N ASN A 297 -21.45 -19.03 -21.78
CA ASN A 297 -21.92 -18.82 -23.17
C ASN A 297 -20.90 -17.96 -23.93
N ALA A 298 -20.09 -18.65 -24.73
CA ALA A 298 -19.39 -18.02 -25.83
C ALA A 298 -20.40 -17.57 -26.90
N SER A 299 -20.25 -16.35 -27.43
CA SER A 299 -19.99 -16.16 -28.86
C SER A 299 -20.03 -14.70 -29.34
N LYS A 300 -19.16 -14.43 -30.33
CA LYS A 300 -19.17 -13.36 -31.35
C LYS A 300 -18.49 -12.01 -31.06
N ALA A 301 -17.19 -11.99 -31.40
CA ALA A 301 -16.54 -11.11 -32.40
C ALA A 301 -17.07 -9.69 -32.64
N LYS A 302 -16.17 -8.69 -32.50
CA LYS A 302 -15.58 -7.98 -33.65
C LYS A 302 -14.39 -7.11 -33.24
N SER A 303 -13.30 -7.26 -33.99
CA SER A 303 -12.16 -6.37 -34.01
C SER A 303 -12.56 -5.01 -34.57
N GLN A 304 -12.24 -3.93 -33.84
CA GLN A 304 -12.20 -2.57 -34.38
C GLN A 304 -10.92 -1.89 -33.91
N THR A 305 -9.99 -1.76 -34.86
CA THR A 305 -8.89 -0.79 -34.88
C THR A 305 -9.45 0.63 -34.77
N VAL A 306 -8.98 1.40 -33.79
CA VAL A 306 -9.13 2.85 -33.76
C VAL A 306 -7.74 3.50 -33.63
N ASN A 307 -7.52 4.50 -34.47
CA ASN A 307 -6.29 5.24 -34.67
C ASN A 307 -5.86 6.02 -33.41
N LEU A 308 -4.56 5.97 -33.11
CA LEU A 308 -3.87 6.85 -32.20
C LEU A 308 -3.56 8.18 -32.91
N GLU A 309 -4.10 9.29 -32.41
CA GLU A 309 -3.55 10.63 -32.65
C GLU A 309 -2.95 11.20 -31.36
N ASN A 310 -1.82 11.87 -31.56
CA ASN A 310 -0.87 12.32 -30.56
C ASN A 310 -1.43 13.39 -29.60
N ALA A 311 -1.09 13.28 -28.31
CA ALA A 311 -0.97 14.43 -27.43
C ALA A 311 0.35 14.35 -26.65
N ALA A 312 1.27 15.24 -26.99
CA ALA A 312 2.52 15.43 -26.25
C ALA A 312 2.22 16.23 -24.98
N PHE A 313 2.60 15.70 -23.81
CA PHE A 313 2.59 16.44 -22.55
C PHE A 313 4.01 16.54 -22.00
N THR A 314 4.59 17.73 -22.09
CA THR A 314 5.85 18.10 -21.42
C THR A 314 5.54 18.62 -20.03
N ALA A 315 6.02 17.94 -18.98
CA ALA A 315 6.02 18.46 -17.62
C ALA A 315 7.46 18.63 -17.12
N ASN A 316 7.80 19.88 -16.77
CA ASN A 316 9.06 20.24 -16.12
C ASN A 316 8.98 19.91 -14.62
N PHE A 317 9.98 19.22 -14.08
CA PHE A 317 10.09 18.86 -12.66
C PHE A 317 10.88 19.93 -11.89
N TYR A 318 10.32 20.41 -10.79
CA TYR A 318 11.04 21.16 -9.75
C TYR A 318 10.93 20.41 -8.41
N PHE A 319 12.06 20.14 -7.77
CA PHE A 319 12.15 19.56 -6.42
C PHE A 319 12.26 20.68 -5.38
N VAL A 320 11.33 20.77 -4.42
CA VAL A 320 11.48 21.60 -3.20
C VAL A 320 10.76 20.92 -2.01
N THR A 321 11.26 21.20 -0.80
CA THR A 321 10.94 20.60 0.51
C THR A 321 9.63 21.13 1.14
N VAL A 322 8.80 20.28 1.76
CA VAL A 322 7.53 20.66 2.43
C VAL A 322 7.48 20.13 3.87
N CYS A 323 7.17 21.00 4.85
CA CYS A 323 6.54 20.74 6.17
C CYS A 323 6.41 22.08 6.93
N VAL A 324 5.48 22.95 6.54
CA VAL A 324 5.07 24.14 7.33
C VAL A 324 3.55 24.25 7.33
N GLU A 325 3.01 24.45 8.55
CA GLU A 325 1.64 24.78 8.97
C GLU A 325 0.48 24.48 8.01
N ILE A 326 -0.23 23.38 8.31
CA ILE A 326 -1.62 23.13 7.89
C ILE A 326 -2.47 23.23 9.17
N VAL A 327 -3.62 23.88 9.06
CA VAL A 327 -4.59 24.05 10.15
C VAL A 327 -5.08 22.67 10.61
N LEU A 328 -4.82 22.34 11.88
CA LEU A 328 -5.35 21.14 12.53
C LEU A 328 -6.80 21.39 12.93
N ILE A 329 -7.72 20.51 12.51
CA ILE A 329 -9.04 20.39 13.12
C ILE A 329 -8.94 19.22 14.09
N THR A 330 -8.94 19.52 15.40
CA THR A 330 -9.04 18.52 16.46
C THR A 330 -10.51 18.34 16.80
N PHE A 331 -11.03 17.12 16.68
CA PHE A 331 -12.34 16.76 17.26
C PHE A 331 -12.10 16.37 18.72
N TYR A 332 -12.66 17.13 19.66
CA TYR A 332 -12.60 16.86 21.10
C TYR A 332 -13.77 16.01 21.57
#